data_AF-A0A968GM72-F1
#
_entry.id   AF-A0A968GM72-F1
#
_cell.length_a   1.000
_cell.length_b   1.000
_cell.length_c   1.000
_cell.angle_alpha   90.00
_cell.angle_beta   90.00
_cell.angle_gamma   90.00
#
_symmetry.space_group_name_H-M   'P 1'
#
loop_
_entity.id
_entity.type
_entity.pdbx_description
1 polymer ?
#
loop_
_entity_poly.entity_id
_entity_poly.type
_entity_poly.pdbx_seq_one_letter_code
_entity_poly.pdbx_strand_id
1 'polypeptide(L)'
;MRSIQESSFWLRLGFSSRRSSTASCTISISLMRSDTPFRTSSGVHMNCPICKINSLGPITLVEGLPANQCTNCGGVWLPSNAYLAWWKARGEDMPQKPAKSKIDPTWDVDELKLCPESGHIMARYKIFPDTDFYLDRCGNCNGIWFDKHEWDALVERNLHDNVNEFFTRPWQDDIHATERHNHMHRIYLEKLGSEDYERIRQVREWLMDHPRRGMLLAFLQADDPYKV
;
A
#
# COMPACT_ATOMS: atom_id res chain seq x y z
N MET A 1 25.27 -20.76 19.78
CA MET A 1 25.39 -19.30 19.54
C MET A 1 26.22 -19.05 18.30
N ARG A 2 25.59 -19.00 17.13
CA ARG A 2 26.13 -18.34 15.93
C ARG A 2 24.97 -17.69 15.19
N SER A 3 25.11 -16.38 15.05
CA SER A 3 24.22 -15.44 14.36
C SER A 3 24.07 -15.83 12.88
N ILE A 4 22.85 -15.83 12.37
CA ILE A 4 22.56 -15.86 10.94
C ILE A 4 21.95 -14.50 10.62
N GLN A 5 22.73 -13.66 9.94
CA GLN A 5 22.29 -12.41 9.34
C GLN A 5 21.47 -12.70 8.09
N GLU A 6 20.33 -12.03 8.00
CA GLU A 6 19.50 -11.88 6.81
C GLU A 6 20.28 -11.20 5.68
N SER A 7 20.06 -11.66 4.44
CA SER A 7 20.48 -10.92 3.25
C SER A 7 19.32 -10.85 2.26
N SER A 8 18.67 -9.68 2.25
CA SER A 8 17.70 -9.23 1.28
C SER A 8 18.40 -8.86 -0.04
N PHE A 9 17.98 -9.50 -1.13
CA PHE A 9 18.58 -9.36 -2.46
C PHE A 9 17.56 -8.68 -3.40
N TRP A 10 17.59 -7.35 -3.48
CA TRP A 10 16.87 -6.59 -4.51
C TRP A 10 17.82 -6.25 -5.66
N LEU A 11 17.60 -6.88 -6.81
CA LEU A 11 18.36 -6.66 -8.04
C LEU A 11 18.01 -5.30 -8.67
N ARG A 12 19.03 -4.44 -8.78
CA ARG A 12 19.02 -3.21 -9.59
C ARG A 12 19.06 -3.58 -11.08
N LEU A 13 18.05 -3.19 -11.85
CA LEU A 13 18.14 -3.21 -13.32
C LEU A 13 18.72 -1.89 -13.82
N GLY A 14 19.95 -1.96 -14.34
CA GLY A 14 20.64 -0.87 -15.02
C GLY A 14 20.21 -0.74 -16.48
N PHE A 15 19.84 0.47 -16.89
CA PHE A 15 19.57 0.82 -18.28
C PHE A 15 20.88 1.04 -19.05
N SER A 16 21.13 0.23 -20.08
CA SER A 16 22.21 0.39 -21.04
C SER A 16 21.73 1.18 -22.26
N SER A 17 22.30 2.35 -22.50
CA SER A 17 22.08 3.15 -23.70
C SER A 17 22.70 2.51 -24.95
N ARG A 18 21.91 2.32 -26.01
CA ARG A 18 22.43 2.17 -27.39
C ARG A 18 21.86 3.28 -28.27
N ARG A 19 22.78 4.07 -28.83
CA ARG A 19 22.55 5.01 -29.93
C ARG A 19 22.46 4.24 -31.24
N SER A 20 21.47 4.55 -32.08
CA SER A 20 21.66 4.47 -33.54
C SER A 20 20.51 5.15 -34.32
N SER A 21 20.96 5.97 -35.26
CA SER A 21 20.39 6.31 -36.57
C SER A 21 19.15 7.20 -36.66
N THR A 22 19.41 8.38 -37.23
CA THR A 22 18.50 9.42 -37.70
C THR A 22 17.70 8.99 -38.93
N ALA A 23 16.38 9.17 -38.90
CA ALA A 23 15.53 9.29 -40.08
C ALA A 23 14.58 10.47 -39.84
N SER A 24 14.77 11.55 -40.62
CA SER A 24 13.98 12.77 -40.53
C SER A 24 12.68 12.58 -41.31
N CYS A 25 11.57 12.42 -40.58
CA CYS A 25 10.22 12.40 -41.13
C CYS A 25 9.52 13.69 -40.67
N THR A 26 9.41 14.68 -41.57
CA THR A 26 8.71 15.94 -41.32
C THR A 26 7.20 15.69 -41.33
N ILE A 27 6.61 15.61 -40.14
CA ILE A 27 5.16 15.63 -39.92
C ILE A 27 4.76 17.08 -39.64
N SER A 28 4.00 17.67 -40.56
CA SER A 28 3.35 18.97 -40.36
C SER A 28 2.19 18.82 -39.36
N ILE A 29 2.44 19.13 -38.09
CA ILE A 29 1.39 19.20 -37.06
C ILE A 29 0.72 20.57 -37.15
N SER A 30 -0.51 20.59 -37.65
CA SER A 30 -1.41 21.73 -37.57
C SER A 30 -1.75 21.98 -36.10
N LEU A 31 -1.33 23.12 -35.55
CA LEU A 31 -1.76 23.60 -34.23
C LEU A 31 -3.25 23.92 -34.28
N MET A 32 -4.11 22.96 -33.91
CA MET A 32 -5.45 23.29 -33.46
C MET A 32 -5.37 23.70 -32.00
N ARG A 33 -5.41 25.02 -31.75
CA ARG A 33 -5.68 25.58 -30.42
C ARG A 33 -7.08 25.16 -30.00
N SER A 34 -7.19 24.12 -29.19
CA SER A 34 -8.38 23.88 -28.40
C SER A 34 -8.31 24.77 -27.16
N ASP A 35 -8.70 26.04 -27.32
CA ASP A 35 -9.00 26.94 -26.20
C ASP A 35 -10.33 26.50 -25.60
N THR A 36 -10.34 25.40 -24.85
CA THR A 36 -11.44 25.06 -23.95
C THR A 36 -11.20 25.80 -22.64
N PRO A 37 -12.08 26.74 -22.24
CA PRO A 37 -11.93 27.41 -20.97
C PRO A 37 -12.06 26.37 -19.85
N PHE A 38 -11.04 26.31 -18.99
CA PHE A 38 -11.09 25.59 -17.73
C PHE A 38 -12.32 26.08 -16.97
N ARG A 39 -13.35 25.25 -16.92
CA ARG A 39 -14.62 25.56 -16.28
C ARG A 39 -14.31 25.75 -14.80
N THR A 40 -14.21 26.99 -14.35
CA THR A 40 -14.17 27.33 -12.94
C THR A 40 -15.50 26.89 -12.34
N SER A 41 -15.54 25.68 -11.78
CA SER A 41 -16.71 25.20 -11.06
C SER A 41 -16.86 26.03 -9.79
N SER A 42 -17.81 26.94 -9.85
CA SER A 42 -18.55 27.48 -8.72
C SER A 42 -18.72 26.43 -7.61
N GLY A 43 -18.06 26.68 -6.47
CA GLY A 43 -18.35 26.17 -5.14
C GLY A 43 -18.52 24.66 -4.99
N VAL A 44 -17.42 23.90 -4.97
CA VAL A 44 -17.47 22.57 -4.38
C VAL A 44 -17.67 22.73 -2.88
N HIS A 45 -18.82 22.29 -2.37
CA HIS A 45 -19.04 22.20 -0.93
C HIS A 45 -18.18 21.07 -0.37
N MET A 46 -17.15 21.42 0.40
CA MET A 46 -16.24 20.51 1.11
C MET A 46 -16.97 19.82 2.27
N ASN A 47 -17.95 18.98 1.96
CA ASN A 47 -18.75 18.26 2.94
C ASN A 47 -17.99 17.03 3.45
N CYS A 48 -18.18 16.71 4.73
CA CYS A 48 -17.65 15.52 5.37
C CYS A 48 -18.28 14.27 4.74
N PRO A 49 -17.49 13.29 4.25
CA PRO A 49 -18.02 12.08 3.63
C PRO A 49 -18.83 11.20 4.60
N ILE A 50 -18.49 11.23 5.89
CA ILE A 50 -19.16 10.46 6.94
C ILE A 50 -20.43 11.18 7.39
N CYS A 51 -20.28 12.42 7.90
CA CYS A 51 -21.40 13.15 8.51
C CYS A 51 -22.39 13.67 7.47
N LYS A 52 -21.95 13.87 6.22
CA LYS A 52 -22.73 14.34 5.05
C LYS A 52 -23.25 15.79 5.15
N ILE A 53 -23.56 16.27 6.36
CA ILE A 53 -24.12 17.60 6.64
C ILE A 53 -23.07 18.62 7.11
N ASN A 54 -21.98 18.16 7.72
CA ASN A 54 -20.92 19.03 8.24
C ASN A 54 -19.94 19.38 7.14
N SER A 55 -19.50 20.62 7.06
CA SER A 55 -18.37 21.04 6.22
C SER A 55 -17.04 20.80 6.91
N LEU A 56 -16.00 20.64 6.11
CA LEU A 56 -14.61 20.50 6.58
C LEU A 56 -13.98 21.88 6.76
N GLY A 57 -13.40 22.14 7.93
CA GLY A 57 -12.66 23.36 8.23
C GLY A 57 -11.15 23.18 7.96
N PRO A 58 -10.40 24.24 7.62
CA PRO A 58 -8.96 24.15 7.40
C PRO A 58 -8.21 23.85 8.71
N ILE A 59 -7.20 23.00 8.63
CA ILE A 59 -6.26 22.69 9.73
C ILE A 59 -4.83 22.60 9.18
N THR A 60 -3.85 22.64 10.10
CA THR A 60 -2.47 22.21 9.83
C THR A 60 -2.30 20.85 10.49
N LEU A 61 -2.19 19.80 9.67
CA LEU A 61 -2.19 18.41 10.14
C LEU A 61 -0.88 18.06 10.86
N VAL A 62 0.24 18.48 10.26
CA VAL A 62 1.58 18.57 10.86
C VAL A 62 2.23 19.84 10.33
N GLU A 63 3.36 20.25 10.90
CA GLU A 63 4.08 21.45 10.45
C GLU A 63 4.30 21.44 8.92
N GLY A 64 3.80 22.48 8.26
CA GLY A 64 3.89 22.63 6.80
C GLY A 64 2.89 21.80 5.98
N LEU A 65 1.99 21.03 6.59
CA LEU A 65 1.00 20.21 5.88
C LEU A 65 -0.44 20.71 6.10
N PRO A 66 -1.00 21.53 5.18
CA PRO A 66 -2.38 21.95 5.25
C PRO A 66 -3.33 20.80 4.89
N ALA A 67 -4.44 20.71 5.62
CA ALA A 67 -5.51 19.73 5.41
C ALA A 67 -6.87 20.33 5.81
N ASN A 68 -7.94 19.54 5.72
CA ASN A 68 -9.25 19.93 6.22
C ASN A 68 -9.79 18.88 7.19
N GLN A 69 -10.47 19.28 8.26
CA GLN A 69 -10.99 18.37 9.27
C GLN A 69 -12.47 18.65 9.56
N CYS A 70 -13.23 17.58 9.79
CA CYS A 70 -14.59 17.66 10.30
C CYS A 70 -14.58 17.87 11.81
N THR A 71 -15.26 18.90 12.30
CA THR A 71 -15.36 19.16 13.75
C THR A 71 -16.26 18.16 14.50
N ASN A 72 -17.12 17.42 13.78
CA ASN A 72 -18.05 16.46 14.38
C ASN A 72 -17.43 15.07 14.54
N CYS A 73 -16.95 14.46 13.45
CA CYS A 73 -16.36 13.11 13.51
C CYS A 73 -14.83 13.10 13.69
N GLY A 74 -14.14 14.21 13.45
CA GLY A 74 -12.67 14.30 13.50
C GLY A 74 -11.95 13.77 12.27
N GLY A 75 -12.66 13.26 11.25
CA GLY A 75 -12.06 12.79 10.01
C GLY A 75 -11.38 13.92 9.22
N VAL A 76 -10.32 13.56 8.49
CA VAL A 76 -9.40 14.48 7.83
C VAL A 76 -9.36 14.22 6.33
N TRP A 77 -9.50 15.30 5.56
CA TRP A 77 -9.22 15.34 4.14
C TRP A 77 -7.83 15.93 3.89
N LEU A 78 -6.99 15.16 3.20
CA LEU A 78 -5.66 15.56 2.79
C LEU A 78 -5.60 15.75 1.26
N PRO A 79 -5.48 17.00 0.77
CA PRO A 79 -5.33 17.25 -0.65
C PRO A 79 -4.01 16.66 -1.19
N SER A 80 -4.08 15.97 -2.33
CA SER A 80 -2.89 15.30 -2.91
C SER A 80 -1.73 16.26 -3.19
N ASN A 81 -2.04 17.45 -3.73
CA ASN A 81 -1.02 18.45 -4.05
C ASN A 81 -0.38 19.05 -2.79
N ALA A 82 -1.15 19.21 -1.70
CA ALA A 82 -0.63 19.66 -0.42
C ALA A 82 0.34 18.64 0.17
N TYR A 83 -0.04 17.35 0.14
CA TYR A 83 0.83 16.27 0.57
C TYR A 83 2.12 16.20 -0.26
N LEU A 84 2.02 16.28 -1.60
CA LEU A 84 3.19 16.24 -2.46
C LEU A 84 4.13 17.44 -2.22
N ALA A 85 3.59 18.63 -1.99
CA ALA A 85 4.39 19.82 -1.69
C ALA A 85 5.14 19.67 -0.36
N TRP A 86 4.45 19.21 0.69
CA TRP A 86 5.05 18.91 1.98
C TRP A 86 6.11 17.81 1.89
N TRP A 87 5.81 16.73 1.17
CA TRP A 87 6.73 15.61 0.95
C TRP A 87 8.01 16.04 0.23
N LYS A 88 7.93 16.96 -0.74
CA LYS A 88 9.11 17.51 -1.42
C LYS A 88 9.93 18.47 -0.57
N ALA A 89 9.28 19.15 0.38
CA ALA A 89 9.93 20.11 1.25
C ALA A 89 10.62 19.45 2.46
N ARG A 90 10.30 18.18 2.74
CA ARG A 90 10.98 17.42 3.80
C ARG A 90 12.38 17.00 3.38
N GLY A 91 13.18 16.63 4.38
CA GLY A 91 14.49 16.00 4.20
C GLY A 91 14.38 14.51 3.90
N GLU A 92 15.25 13.72 4.53
CA GLU A 92 15.31 12.26 4.35
C GLU A 92 14.04 11.54 4.85
N ASP A 93 13.79 10.36 4.27
CA ASP A 93 12.70 9.48 4.66
C ASP A 93 12.86 9.02 6.11
N MET A 94 11.73 8.88 6.82
CA MET A 94 11.76 8.42 8.20
C MET A 94 11.83 6.90 8.23
N PRO A 95 12.73 6.30 9.03
CA PRO A 95 12.72 4.85 9.21
C PRO A 95 11.42 4.43 9.89
N GLN A 96 10.77 3.41 9.34
CA GLN A 96 9.55 2.84 9.91
C GLN A 96 9.78 2.41 11.37
N LYS A 97 8.81 2.71 12.23
CA LYS A 97 8.82 2.34 13.65
C LYS A 97 7.86 1.19 13.92
N PRO A 98 8.18 0.32 14.89
CA PRO A 98 7.21 -0.66 15.36
C PRO A 98 5.99 0.05 15.95
N ALA A 99 4.82 -0.54 15.76
CA ALA A 99 3.58 -0.09 16.37
C ALA A 99 3.68 -0.13 17.90
N LYS A 100 3.30 0.95 18.58
CA LYS A 100 3.12 1.01 20.03
C LYS A 100 1.67 0.74 20.41
N SER A 101 0.72 1.15 19.56
CA SER A 101 -0.71 0.92 19.69
C SER A 101 -1.21 -0.20 18.76
N LYS A 102 -2.18 -0.98 19.25
CA LYS A 102 -2.94 -1.88 18.39
C LYS A 102 -3.90 -1.06 17.53
N ILE A 103 -4.07 -1.49 16.28
CA ILE A 103 -5.10 -0.96 15.39
C ILE A 103 -6.46 -1.40 15.95
N ASP A 104 -7.37 -0.44 16.09
CA ASP A 104 -8.75 -0.70 16.46
C ASP A 104 -9.61 -0.77 15.18
N PRO A 105 -10.24 -1.92 14.89
CA PRO A 105 -11.11 -2.07 13.73
C PRO A 105 -12.28 -1.08 13.68
N THR A 106 -12.66 -0.49 14.82
CA THR A 106 -13.76 0.47 14.91
C THR A 106 -13.41 1.88 14.43
N TRP A 107 -12.13 2.15 14.13
CA TRP A 107 -11.70 3.44 13.58
C TRP A 107 -12.17 3.64 12.16
N ASP A 108 -12.25 2.57 11.38
CA ASP A 108 -12.73 2.61 10.02
C ASP A 108 -14.27 2.60 10.00
N VAL A 109 -14.84 3.56 9.26
CA VAL A 109 -16.27 3.58 8.97
C VAL A 109 -16.49 2.96 7.59
N ASP A 110 -16.96 1.71 7.58
CA ASP A 110 -17.26 0.94 6.36
C ASP A 110 -18.56 1.43 5.68
N GLU A 111 -18.49 2.64 5.12
CA GLU A 111 -19.52 3.23 4.29
C GLU A 111 -18.92 3.74 2.98
N LEU A 112 -19.76 3.86 1.95
CA LEU A 112 -19.37 4.52 0.70
C LEU A 112 -19.11 6.01 0.96
N LYS A 113 -17.87 6.45 0.73
CA LYS A 113 -17.44 7.83 0.94
C LYS A 113 -17.30 8.59 -0.39
N LEU A 114 -17.87 9.79 -0.46
CA LEU A 114 -17.70 10.71 -1.59
C LEU A 114 -16.56 11.70 -1.31
N CYS A 115 -15.74 11.98 -2.31
CA CYS A 115 -14.65 12.93 -2.20
C CYS A 115 -15.19 14.34 -1.90
N PRO A 116 -14.73 15.01 -0.83
CA PRO A 116 -15.15 16.37 -0.49
C PRO A 116 -14.85 17.41 -1.59
N GLU A 117 -13.78 17.19 -2.36
CA GLU A 117 -13.29 18.13 -3.37
C GLU A 117 -13.88 17.91 -4.77
N SER A 118 -14.33 16.69 -5.09
CA SER A 118 -14.77 16.36 -6.45
C SER A 118 -16.08 15.58 -6.53
N GLY A 119 -16.66 15.17 -5.41
CA GLY A 119 -17.88 14.37 -5.34
C GLY A 119 -17.76 12.94 -5.88
N HIS A 120 -16.57 12.51 -6.35
CA HIS A 120 -16.35 11.16 -6.84
C HIS A 120 -16.32 10.14 -5.70
N ILE A 121 -16.79 8.92 -5.97
CA ILE A 121 -16.64 7.81 -5.03
C ILE A 121 -15.15 7.55 -4.77
N MET A 122 -14.77 7.44 -3.50
CA MET A 122 -13.42 7.09 -3.10
C MET A 122 -13.26 5.57 -3.05
N ALA A 123 -12.10 5.10 -3.48
CA ALA A 123 -11.74 3.70 -3.41
C ALA A 123 -11.00 3.42 -2.09
N ARG A 124 -11.33 2.29 -1.48
CA ARG A 124 -10.80 1.85 -0.19
C ARG A 124 -9.58 0.94 -0.39
N TYR A 125 -8.51 1.18 0.35
CA TYR A 125 -7.25 0.45 0.23
C TYR A 125 -6.78 -0.05 1.58
N LYS A 126 -6.48 -1.36 1.67
CA LYS A 126 -5.92 -1.95 2.88
C LYS A 126 -4.46 -1.51 3.03
N ILE A 127 -4.06 -1.11 4.24
CA ILE A 127 -2.71 -0.60 4.50
C ILE A 127 -1.82 -1.63 5.18
N PHE A 128 -2.37 -2.43 6.10
CA PHE A 128 -1.62 -3.44 6.83
C PHE A 128 -2.26 -4.83 6.66
N PRO A 129 -1.45 -5.89 6.50
CA PRO A 129 -1.96 -7.25 6.35
C PRO A 129 -2.60 -7.74 7.64
N ASP A 130 -3.65 -8.56 7.53
CA ASP A 130 -4.36 -9.16 8.66
C ASP A 130 -4.92 -8.15 9.67
N THR A 131 -5.22 -6.93 9.20
CA THR A 131 -5.89 -5.90 9.99
C THR A 131 -7.06 -5.30 9.22
N ASP A 132 -7.96 -4.69 9.98
CA ASP A 132 -9.03 -3.85 9.46
C ASP A 132 -8.60 -2.38 9.53
N PHE A 133 -7.58 -2.03 8.76
CA PHE A 133 -7.10 -0.65 8.60
C PHE A 133 -7.03 -0.31 7.12
N TYR A 134 -7.87 0.64 6.72
CA TYR A 134 -8.00 1.04 5.34
C TYR A 134 -7.88 2.56 5.23
N LEU A 135 -7.56 3.04 4.03
CA LEU A 135 -7.66 4.46 3.71
C LEU A 135 -8.46 4.62 2.43
N ASP A 136 -9.17 5.73 2.34
CA ASP A 136 -9.98 6.07 1.18
C ASP A 136 -9.26 7.09 0.31
N ARG A 137 -9.13 6.79 -0.99
CA ARG A 137 -8.50 7.69 -1.97
C ARG A 137 -9.43 7.99 -3.11
N CYS A 138 -9.51 9.27 -3.47
CA CYS A 138 -10.25 9.71 -4.64
C CYS A 138 -9.49 9.36 -5.94
N GLY A 139 -10.13 8.62 -6.85
CA GLY A 139 -9.55 8.33 -8.17
C GLY A 139 -9.47 9.53 -9.14
N ASN A 140 -10.12 10.65 -8.81
CA ASN A 140 -10.15 11.85 -9.66
C ASN A 140 -9.10 12.89 -9.24
N CYS A 141 -9.13 13.36 -7.99
CA CYS A 141 -8.16 14.37 -7.50
C CYS A 141 -6.97 13.78 -6.72
N ASN A 142 -6.94 12.45 -6.53
CA ASN A 142 -5.91 11.74 -5.74
C ASN A 142 -5.83 12.13 -4.26
N GLY A 143 -6.72 12.99 -3.76
CA GLY A 143 -6.80 13.33 -2.35
C GLY A 143 -7.26 12.14 -1.51
N ILE A 144 -6.93 12.20 -0.23
CA ILE A 144 -6.99 11.06 0.68
C ILE A 144 -7.85 11.45 1.88
N TRP A 145 -8.74 10.55 2.26
CA TRP A 145 -9.55 10.67 3.45
C TRP A 145 -9.00 9.74 4.53
N PHE A 146 -8.93 10.27 5.75
CA PHE A 146 -8.59 9.57 6.97
C PHE A 146 -9.79 9.65 7.90
N ASP A 147 -10.31 8.52 8.33
CA ASP A 147 -11.20 8.46 9.48
C ASP A 147 -10.44 8.84 10.76
N LYS A 148 -11.20 9.02 11.84
CA LYS A 148 -10.63 9.48 13.11
C LYS A 148 -9.56 8.49 13.58
N HIS A 149 -8.41 9.00 14.02
CA HIS A 149 -7.24 8.24 14.50
C HIS A 149 -6.38 7.53 13.43
N GLU A 150 -6.81 7.46 12.17
CA GLU A 150 -6.01 6.77 11.13
C GLU A 150 -4.71 7.51 10.80
N TRP A 151 -4.75 8.83 10.70
CA TRP A 151 -3.54 9.64 10.50
C TRP A 151 -2.53 9.44 11.65
N ASP A 152 -3.02 9.49 12.90
CA ASP A 152 -2.18 9.32 14.08
C ASP A 152 -1.50 7.95 14.10
N ALA A 153 -2.23 6.90 13.67
CA ALA A 153 -1.69 5.55 13.57
C ALA A 153 -0.52 5.45 12.57
N LEU A 154 -0.57 6.19 11.46
CA LEU A 154 0.53 6.28 10.50
C LEU A 154 1.70 7.11 11.04
N VAL A 155 1.43 8.21 11.73
CA VAL A 155 2.48 9.05 12.34
C VAL A 155 3.26 8.24 13.37
N GLU A 156 2.58 7.51 14.24
CA GLU A 156 3.19 6.67 15.26
C GLU A 156 4.17 5.64 14.69
N ARG A 157 3.87 5.13 13.49
CA ARG A 157 4.65 4.13 12.76
C ARG A 157 5.72 4.73 11.84
N ASN A 158 5.86 6.06 11.77
CA ASN A 158 6.67 6.74 10.76
C ASN A 158 6.29 6.30 9.33
N LEU A 159 5.00 6.26 9.02
CA LEU A 159 4.46 5.86 7.72
C LEU A 159 3.65 6.96 7.03
N HIS A 160 3.35 8.05 7.74
CA HIS A 160 2.69 9.25 7.21
C HIS A 160 3.47 9.93 6.07
N ASP A 161 4.74 9.59 5.94
CA ASP A 161 5.69 10.15 5.01
C ASP A 161 5.77 9.31 3.70
N ASN A 162 5.09 8.16 3.64
CA ASN A 162 5.01 7.24 2.49
C ASN A 162 3.57 6.96 2.02
N VAL A 163 2.63 7.84 2.35
CA VAL A 163 1.19 7.64 2.12
C VAL A 163 0.85 7.32 0.67
N ASN A 164 1.53 7.95 -0.30
CA ASN A 164 1.28 7.69 -1.72
C ASN A 164 1.61 6.26 -2.16
N GLU A 165 2.51 5.57 -1.45
CA GLU A 165 2.95 4.21 -1.81
C GLU A 165 1.85 3.18 -1.57
N PHE A 166 1.00 3.40 -0.56
CA PHE A 166 -0.06 2.47 -0.18
C PHE A 166 -1.05 2.19 -1.31
N PHE A 167 -1.25 3.16 -2.20
CA PHE A 167 -2.23 3.08 -3.28
C PHE A 167 -1.65 2.50 -4.57
N THR A 168 -0.39 2.07 -4.56
CA THR A 168 0.27 1.48 -5.72
C THR A 168 -0.05 -0.02 -5.83
N ARG A 169 0.00 -0.56 -7.05
CA ARG A 169 -0.16 -2.00 -7.26
C ARG A 169 0.87 -2.84 -6.49
N PRO A 170 2.18 -2.52 -6.52
CA PRO A 170 3.16 -3.30 -5.78
C PRO A 170 2.85 -3.42 -4.28
N TRP A 171 2.43 -2.33 -3.65
CA TRP A 171 2.02 -2.36 -2.24
C TRP A 171 0.81 -3.27 -2.02
N GLN A 172 -0.26 -3.08 -2.79
CA GLN A 172 -1.49 -3.87 -2.64
C GLN A 172 -1.27 -5.35 -2.95
N ASP A 173 -0.40 -5.67 -3.92
CA ASP A 173 -0.02 -7.05 -4.25
C ASP A 173 0.77 -7.71 -3.11
N ASP A 174 1.65 -6.96 -2.44
CA ASP A 174 2.41 -7.43 -1.27
C ASP A 174 1.52 -7.71 -0.06
N ILE A 175 0.56 -6.83 0.23
CA ILE A 175 -0.46 -7.05 1.28
C ILE A 175 -1.22 -8.35 1.00
N HIS A 176 -1.73 -8.53 -0.23
CA HIS A 176 -2.45 -9.75 -0.58
C HIS A 176 -1.56 -10.99 -0.57
N ALA A 177 -0.29 -10.89 -0.97
CA ALA A 177 0.65 -12.01 -0.91
C ALA A 177 0.92 -12.44 0.54
N THR A 178 1.09 -11.47 1.43
CA THR A 178 1.28 -11.68 2.87
C THR A 178 0.07 -12.33 3.51
N GLU A 179 -1.14 -11.81 3.26
CA GLU A 179 -2.38 -12.40 3.81
C GLU A 179 -2.61 -13.82 3.26
N ARG A 180 -2.34 -14.08 1.97
CA ARG A 180 -2.40 -15.43 1.40
C ARG A 180 -1.42 -16.37 2.09
N HIS A 181 -0.19 -15.92 2.33
CA HIS A 181 0.82 -16.68 3.05
C HIS A 181 0.35 -17.02 4.47
N ASN A 182 -0.10 -16.01 5.23
CA ASN A 182 -0.54 -16.17 6.61
C ASN A 182 -1.78 -17.07 6.73
N HIS A 183 -2.71 -16.95 5.78
CA HIS A 183 -3.86 -17.83 5.70
C HIS A 183 -3.46 -19.29 5.46
N MET A 184 -2.56 -19.56 4.49
CA MET A 184 -2.06 -20.91 4.24
C MET A 184 -1.28 -21.46 5.43
N HIS A 185 -0.43 -20.66 6.05
CA HIS A 185 0.31 -21.02 7.25
C HIS A 185 -0.63 -21.47 8.38
N ARG A 186 -1.70 -20.71 8.65
CA ARG A 186 -2.73 -21.05 9.64
C ARG A 186 -3.44 -22.37 9.30
N ILE A 187 -3.81 -22.59 8.03
CA ILE A 187 -4.44 -23.85 7.61
C ILE A 187 -3.52 -25.04 7.87
N TYR A 188 -2.24 -24.93 7.55
CA TYR A 188 -1.31 -26.04 7.77
C TYR A 188 -1.06 -26.30 9.26
N LEU A 189 -0.91 -25.26 10.08
CA LEU A 189 -0.81 -25.39 11.53
C LEU A 189 -2.04 -26.05 12.14
N GLU A 190 -3.24 -25.66 11.72
CA GLU A 190 -4.50 -26.23 12.20
C GLU A 190 -4.63 -27.72 11.83
N LYS A 191 -4.28 -28.07 10.59
CA LYS A 191 -4.48 -29.43 10.07
C LYS A 191 -3.41 -30.43 10.48
N LEU A 192 -2.15 -29.98 10.57
CA LEU A 192 -1.00 -30.85 10.83
C LEU A 192 -0.55 -30.77 12.30
N GLY A 193 -0.89 -29.70 13.01
CA GLY A 193 -0.28 -29.40 14.30
C GLY A 193 1.11 -28.77 14.15
N SER A 194 1.62 -28.19 15.22
CA SER A 194 2.86 -27.40 15.20
C SER A 194 4.12 -28.21 14.92
N GLU A 195 4.22 -29.42 15.49
CA GLU A 195 5.42 -30.27 15.33
C GLU A 195 5.57 -30.76 13.88
N ASP A 196 4.52 -31.39 13.34
CA ASP A 196 4.56 -31.94 11.99
C ASP A 196 4.68 -30.84 10.94
N TYR A 197 4.02 -29.70 11.16
CA TYR A 197 4.14 -28.56 10.25
C TYR A 197 5.56 -28.01 10.19
N GLU A 198 6.22 -27.80 11.33
CA GLU A 198 7.59 -27.29 11.33
C GLU A 198 8.57 -28.30 10.70
N ARG A 199 8.36 -29.60 10.95
CA ARG A 199 9.18 -30.64 10.31
C ARG A 199 9.04 -30.63 8.80
N ILE A 200 7.81 -30.58 8.26
CA ILE A 200 7.62 -30.56 6.80
C ILE A 200 8.09 -29.23 6.18
N ARG A 201 8.01 -28.11 6.91
CA ARG A 201 8.55 -26.80 6.50
C ARG A 201 10.07 -26.87 6.28
N GLN A 202 10.80 -27.42 7.25
CA GLN A 202 12.26 -27.59 7.17
C GLN A 202 12.67 -28.53 6.03
N VAL A 203 11.96 -29.65 5.86
CA VAL A 203 12.21 -30.57 4.74
C VAL A 203 11.98 -29.87 3.40
N ARG A 204 10.90 -29.07 3.27
CA ARG A 204 10.61 -28.31 2.05
C ARG A 204 11.72 -27.30 1.75
N GLU A 205 12.15 -26.51 2.73
CA GLU A 205 13.24 -25.54 2.58
C GLU A 205 14.52 -26.23 2.10
N TRP A 206 14.91 -27.33 2.75
CA TRP A 206 16.07 -28.12 2.33
C TRP A 206 15.93 -28.68 0.91
N LEU A 207 14.74 -29.16 0.52
CA LEU A 207 14.51 -29.73 -0.81
C LEU A 207 14.56 -28.71 -1.94
N MET A 208 14.16 -27.45 -1.70
CA MET A 208 14.03 -26.44 -2.75
C MET A 208 15.36 -26.15 -3.45
N ASP A 209 16.45 -26.09 -2.68
CA ASP A 209 17.79 -25.76 -3.18
C ASP A 209 18.67 -27.00 -3.41
N HIS A 210 18.13 -28.21 -3.21
CA HIS A 210 18.93 -29.43 -3.28
C HIS A 210 19.20 -29.85 -4.74
N PRO A 211 20.47 -30.08 -5.16
CA PRO A 211 20.82 -30.46 -6.53
C PRO A 211 20.14 -31.74 -7.04
N ARG A 212 19.80 -32.64 -6.10
CA ARG A 212 19.13 -33.93 -6.38
C ARG A 212 17.65 -33.95 -5.96
N ARG A 213 16.97 -32.81 -5.95
CA ARG A 213 15.56 -32.66 -5.52
C ARG A 213 14.63 -33.74 -6.09
N GLY A 214 14.74 -34.06 -7.39
CA GLY A 214 13.90 -35.08 -8.03
C GLY A 214 14.07 -36.48 -7.42
N MET A 215 15.30 -36.90 -7.14
CA MET A 215 15.59 -38.18 -6.49
C MET A 215 15.06 -38.22 -5.05
N LEU A 216 15.21 -37.11 -4.31
CA LEU A 216 14.72 -37.01 -2.94
C LEU A 216 13.19 -37.07 -2.86
N LEU A 217 12.48 -36.41 -3.78
CA LEU A 217 11.02 -36.50 -3.86
C LEU A 217 10.55 -37.91 -4.20
N ALA A 218 11.22 -38.58 -5.14
CA ALA A 218 10.91 -39.97 -5.46
C ALA A 218 11.12 -40.89 -4.24
N PHE A 219 12.19 -40.69 -3.48
CA PHE A 219 12.45 -41.43 -2.24
C PHE A 219 11.34 -41.21 -1.19
N LEU A 220 10.86 -39.97 -1.02
CA LEU A 220 9.79 -39.66 -0.06
C LEU A 220 8.42 -40.21 -0.46
N GLN A 221 8.17 -40.41 -1.76
CA GLN A 221 6.89 -40.89 -2.30
C GLN A 221 6.81 -42.42 -2.44
N ALA A 222 7.94 -43.13 -2.42
CA ALA A 222 7.97 -44.58 -2.58
C ALA A 222 7.34 -45.29 -1.38
N ASP A 223 6.49 -46.29 -1.63
CA ASP A 223 5.89 -47.13 -0.57
C ASP A 223 6.95 -47.87 0.25
N ASP A 224 7.99 -48.38 -0.43
CA ASP A 224 9.21 -48.91 0.18
C ASP A 224 10.41 -48.63 -0.74
N PRO A 225 11.25 -47.63 -0.45
CA PRO A 225 12.37 -47.25 -1.30
C PRO A 225 13.54 -48.27 -1.29
N TYR A 226 13.47 -49.31 -0.45
CA TYR A 226 14.53 -50.31 -0.32
C TYR A 226 14.13 -51.69 -0.86
N LYS A 227 12.87 -51.85 -1.25
CA LYS A 227 12.37 -53.09 -1.83
C LYS A 227 12.77 -53.15 -3.31
N VAL A 228 13.70 -54.06 -3.60
CA VAL A 228 14.14 -54.41 -4.96
C VAL A 228 13.09 -55.27 -5.64
#